data_AF-A0A1A3NUH8-F1
#
_entry.id   AF-A0A1A3NUH8-F1
#
_cell.length_a   1.000
_cell.length_b   1.000
_cell.length_c   1.000
_cell.angle_alpha   90.00
_cell.angle_beta   90.00
_cell.angle_gamma   90.00
#
_symmetry.space_group_name_H-M   'P 1'
#
loop_
_entity.id
_entity.type
_entity.pdbx_description
1 polymer ?
#
loop_
_entity_poly.entity_id
_entity_poly.type
_entity_poly.pdbx_seq_one_letter_code
_entity_poly.pdbx_strand_id
1 'polypeptide(L)'
;MRTADRASSIPTPRKVLCLAYGAIALAALIATWSQGGPYLHSASDFLGSFWQDTKANSASRFVAAEALWLSASVAILTLLEGRKHQMKWVWLYIGGFFVAVSVAFPLFLIARELHMRDEPPRLRSVDTLLLALMAAGVAGLTAWIDIGQN
;
A
#
# COMPACT_ATOMS: atom_id res chain seq x y z
N MET A 1 -1.09 38.74 -22.58
CA MET A 1 -1.57 38.98 -21.20
C MET A 1 -2.57 37.88 -20.85
N ARG A 2 -2.22 37.04 -19.87
CA ARG A 2 -2.97 35.91 -19.24
C ARG A 2 -3.41 34.72 -20.11
N THR A 3 -2.46 33.84 -20.45
CA THR A 3 -2.67 32.39 -20.71
C THR A 3 -2.19 31.54 -19.52
N ALA A 4 -2.21 32.11 -18.31
CA ALA A 4 -1.53 31.57 -17.13
C ALA A 4 -2.47 30.99 -16.05
N ASP A 5 -3.68 30.54 -16.41
CA ASP A 5 -4.62 30.04 -15.40
C ASP A 5 -5.33 28.73 -15.80
N ARG A 6 -4.66 27.90 -16.60
CA ARG A 6 -4.93 26.46 -16.60
C ARG A 6 -4.01 25.82 -15.57
N ALA A 7 -4.04 26.35 -14.34
CA ALA A 7 -3.53 25.60 -13.19
C ALA A 7 -4.35 24.33 -13.14
N SER A 8 -3.75 23.22 -13.56
CA SER A 8 -4.29 21.88 -13.57
C SER A 8 -4.63 21.47 -12.15
N SER A 9 -5.74 21.98 -11.62
CA SER A 9 -6.24 21.58 -10.32
C SER A 9 -6.74 20.16 -10.49
N ILE A 10 -6.04 19.21 -9.88
CA ILE A 10 -6.53 17.83 -9.75
C ILE A 10 -7.99 17.90 -9.26
N PRO A 11 -8.96 17.25 -9.92
CA PRO A 11 -10.34 17.24 -9.48
C PRO A 11 -10.45 16.86 -8.01
N THR A 12 -11.26 17.56 -7.23
CA THR A 12 -11.40 17.37 -5.76
C THR A 12 -11.58 15.90 -5.35
N PRO A 13 -12.36 15.05 -6.04
CA PRO A 13 -12.50 13.64 -5.64
C PRO A 13 -11.22 12.83 -5.84
N ARG A 14 -10.40 13.19 -6.84
CA ARG A 14 -9.10 12.56 -7.08
C ARG A 14 -8.07 12.93 -5.99
N LYS A 15 -8.16 14.15 -5.44
CA LYS A 15 -7.36 14.54 -4.26
C LYS A 15 -7.73 13.70 -3.03
N VAL A 16 -9.01 13.43 -2.84
CA VAL A 16 -9.49 12.59 -1.72
C VAL A 16 -8.99 11.16 -1.85
N LEU A 17 -9.04 10.55 -3.04
CA LEU A 17 -8.49 9.22 -3.28
C LEU A 17 -6.98 9.17 -3.04
N CYS A 18 -6.24 10.16 -3.53
CA CYS A 18 -4.80 10.26 -3.32
C CYS A 18 -4.46 10.38 -1.82
N LEU A 19 -5.22 11.18 -1.07
CA LEU A 19 -5.06 11.33 0.37
C LEU A 19 -5.41 10.03 1.11
N ALA A 20 -6.47 9.32 0.71
CA ALA A 20 -6.85 8.04 1.29
C ALA A 20 -5.77 6.98 1.07
N TYR A 21 -5.26 6.84 -0.16
CA TYR A 21 -4.14 5.94 -0.45
C TYR A 21 -2.88 6.34 0.31
N GLY A 22 -2.60 7.63 0.46
CA GLY A 22 -1.47 8.13 1.24
C GLY A 22 -1.59 7.80 2.72
N ALA A 23 -2.79 7.95 3.29
CA ALA A 23 -3.08 7.58 4.68
C ALA A 23 -2.95 6.08 4.91
N ILE A 24 -3.44 5.25 3.98
CA ILE A 24 -3.29 3.78 4.03
C ILE A 24 -1.81 3.41 3.96
N ALA A 25 -1.04 4.00 3.03
CA ALA A 25 0.40 3.76 2.92
C ALA A 25 1.13 4.11 4.22
N LEU A 26 0.81 5.25 4.82
CA LEU A 26 1.45 5.68 6.06
C LEU A 26 1.08 4.79 7.25
N ALA A 27 -0.19 4.43 7.39
CA ALA A 27 -0.66 3.54 8.44
C ALA A 27 -0.04 2.13 8.30
N ALA A 28 0.01 1.60 7.07
CA ALA A 28 0.68 0.34 6.78
C ALA A 28 2.17 0.41 7.08
N LEU A 29 2.84 1.51 6.74
CA LEU A 29 4.26 1.70 7.05
C LEU A 29 4.51 1.69 8.55
N ILE A 30 3.73 2.45 9.32
CA ILE A 30 3.87 2.48 10.78
C ILE A 30 3.66 1.08 11.37
N ALA A 31 2.61 0.37 10.93
CA ALA A 31 2.28 -0.96 11.42
C ALA A 31 3.33 -2.03 11.07
N THR A 32 3.89 -2.02 9.85
CA THR A 32 4.89 -3.03 9.47
C THR A 32 6.27 -2.70 10.03
N TRP A 33 6.58 -1.42 10.22
CA TRP A 33 7.88 -1.00 10.71
C TRP A 33 7.96 -0.92 12.25
N SER A 34 6.86 -0.81 12.98
CA SER A 34 6.86 -0.96 14.45
C SER A 34 7.33 -2.36 14.87
N GLN A 35 7.05 -3.37 14.05
CA GLN A 35 7.41 -4.78 14.30
C GLN A 35 8.73 -5.20 13.65
N GLY A 36 9.20 -4.47 12.63
CA GLY A 36 10.41 -4.79 11.87
C GLY A 36 11.74 -4.38 12.53
N GLY A 37 11.70 -3.54 13.57
CA GLY A 37 12.86 -2.96 14.25
C GLY A 37 14.03 -3.92 14.55
N PRO A 38 13.80 -5.15 15.03
CA PRO A 38 14.87 -6.10 15.33
C PRO A 38 15.71 -6.50 14.12
N TYR A 39 15.09 -6.61 12.93
CA TYR A 39 15.71 -7.18 11.72
C TYR A 39 16.38 -6.14 10.82
N LEU A 40 16.31 -4.85 11.15
CA LEU A 40 16.88 -3.75 10.36
C LEU A 40 18.39 -3.55 10.54
N HIS A 41 19.01 -4.27 11.48
CA HIS A 41 20.43 -4.15 11.78
C HIS A 41 21.33 -4.68 10.65
N SER A 42 20.85 -5.65 9.86
CA SER A 42 21.55 -6.19 8.71
C SER A 42 20.61 -6.78 7.67
N ALA A 43 20.95 -6.62 6.39
CA ALA A 43 20.23 -7.30 5.30
C ALA A 43 20.27 -8.84 5.44
N SER A 44 21.29 -9.39 6.11
CA SER A 44 21.36 -10.83 6.42
C SER A 44 20.32 -11.27 7.44
N ASP A 45 20.00 -10.42 8.42
CA ASP A 45 19.01 -10.73 9.46
C ASP A 45 17.59 -10.63 8.91
N PHE A 46 17.37 -9.70 7.98
CA PHE A 46 16.12 -9.59 7.23
C PHE A 46 15.90 -10.75 6.23
N LEU A 47 16.94 -11.20 5.53
CA LEU A 47 16.81 -12.31 4.57
C LEU A 47 16.89 -13.68 5.23
N GLY A 48 17.50 -13.78 6.40
CA GLY A 48 17.69 -15.02 7.16
C GLY A 48 16.67 -15.16 8.30
N SER A 49 16.93 -14.46 9.41
CA SER A 49 16.19 -14.60 10.68
C SER A 49 14.71 -14.25 10.54
N PHE A 50 14.38 -13.15 9.87
CA PHE A 50 12.98 -12.76 9.63
C PHE A 50 12.21 -13.82 8.83
N TRP A 51 12.81 -14.42 7.81
CA TRP A 51 12.17 -15.48 7.01
C TRP A 51 12.08 -16.82 7.76
N GLN A 52 12.97 -17.06 8.73
CA GLN A 52 12.84 -18.19 9.65
C GLN A 52 11.67 -17.99 10.62
N ASP A 53 11.55 -16.80 11.21
CA ASP A 53 10.47 -16.47 12.16
C ASP A 53 9.11 -16.44 11.48
N THR A 54 9.06 -16.04 10.22
CA THR A 54 7.86 -16.13 9.38
C THR A 54 7.35 -17.57 9.25
N LYS A 55 8.21 -18.57 9.42
CA LYS A 55 7.86 -20.00 9.42
C LYS A 55 7.67 -20.60 10.82
N ALA A 56 7.71 -19.82 11.89
CA ALA A 56 7.71 -20.33 13.26
C ALA A 56 6.44 -21.12 13.62
N ASN A 57 5.25 -20.67 13.16
CA ASN A 57 3.99 -21.35 13.45
C ASN A 57 3.06 -21.41 12.22
N SER A 58 1.93 -22.14 12.34
CA SER A 58 1.02 -22.30 11.20
C SER A 58 0.32 -21.00 10.79
N ALA A 59 0.05 -20.09 11.74
CA ALA A 59 -0.59 -18.82 11.45
C ALA A 59 0.36 -17.86 10.70
N SER A 60 1.62 -17.79 11.12
CA SER A 60 2.65 -16.96 10.46
C SER A 60 2.91 -17.44 9.03
N ARG A 61 2.98 -18.76 8.81
CA ARG A 61 3.11 -19.35 7.46
C ARG A 61 1.93 -19.03 6.56
N PHE A 62 0.71 -19.08 7.09
CA PHE A 62 -0.50 -18.75 6.35
C PHE A 62 -0.49 -17.28 5.90
N VAL A 63 -0.27 -16.34 6.83
CA VAL A 63 -0.22 -14.90 6.53
C VAL A 63 0.90 -14.57 5.54
N ALA A 64 2.06 -15.21 5.67
CA ALA A 64 3.17 -15.04 4.74
C ALA A 64 2.84 -15.53 3.32
N ALA A 65 2.22 -16.70 3.20
CA ALA A 65 1.80 -17.23 1.91
C ALA A 65 0.76 -16.32 1.25
N GLU A 66 -0.25 -15.87 2.00
CA GLU A 66 -1.25 -14.91 1.53
C GLU A 66 -0.60 -13.62 1.02
N ALA A 67 0.32 -13.03 1.80
CA ALA A 67 1.04 -11.82 1.41
C ALA A 67 1.88 -12.00 0.14
N LEU A 68 2.53 -13.15 -0.03
CA LEU A 68 3.33 -13.46 -1.23
C LEU A 68 2.47 -13.60 -2.48
N TRP A 69 1.34 -14.32 -2.40
CA TRP A 69 0.42 -14.48 -3.53
C TRP A 69 -0.30 -13.19 -3.91
N LEU A 70 -0.66 -12.38 -2.91
CA LEU A 70 -1.15 -11.02 -3.14
C LEU A 70 -0.09 -10.15 -3.84
N SER A 71 1.16 -10.20 -3.35
CA SER A 71 2.28 -9.47 -3.95
C SER A 71 2.52 -9.86 -5.41
N ALA A 72 2.40 -11.14 -5.76
CA ALA A 72 2.51 -11.61 -7.13
C ALA A 72 1.41 -11.02 -8.03
N SER A 73 0.16 -11.04 -7.58
CA SER A 73 -0.98 -10.47 -8.30
C SER A 73 -0.83 -8.95 -8.51
N VAL A 74 -0.40 -8.26 -7.46
CA VAL A 74 -0.13 -6.82 -7.50
C VAL A 74 1.05 -6.49 -8.43
N ALA A 75 2.14 -7.27 -8.40
CA ALA A 75 3.28 -7.07 -9.28
C ALA A 75 2.91 -7.20 -10.75
N ILE A 76 2.05 -8.16 -11.11
CA ILE A 76 1.53 -8.31 -12.48
C ILE A 76 0.74 -7.06 -12.87
N LEU A 77 -0.19 -6.60 -12.04
CA LEU A 77 -0.98 -5.39 -12.30
C LEU A 77 -0.09 -4.15 -12.46
N THR A 78 0.86 -3.95 -11.56
CA THR A 78 1.81 -2.85 -11.60
C THR A 78 2.69 -2.89 -12.85
N LEU A 79 3.10 -4.07 -13.30
CA LEU A 79 3.87 -4.22 -14.53
C LEU A 79 3.01 -3.85 -15.75
N LEU A 80 1.82 -4.43 -15.89
CA LEU A 80 0.93 -4.18 -17.02
C LEU A 80 0.53 -2.71 -17.14
N GLU A 81 0.09 -2.13 -16.03
CA GLU A 81 -0.39 -0.74 -15.98
C GLU A 81 0.79 0.24 -16.06
N GLY A 82 1.93 -0.10 -15.45
CA GLY A 82 3.17 0.66 -15.58
C GLY A 82 3.68 0.75 -17.02
N ARG A 83 3.56 -0.34 -17.79
CA ARG A 83 3.86 -0.34 -19.24
C ARG A 83 2.83 0.49 -20.03
N LYS A 84 1.55 0.35 -19.71
CA LYS A 84 0.45 1.12 -20.35
C LYS A 84 0.63 2.63 -20.19
N HIS A 85 1.07 3.09 -19.03
CA HIS A 85 1.27 4.50 -18.72
C HIS A 85 2.73 4.99 -18.87
N GLN A 86 3.62 4.18 -19.45
CA GLN A 86 5.06 4.46 -19.62
C GLN A 86 5.76 4.96 -18.35
N MET A 87 5.41 4.41 -17.19
CA MET A 87 6.05 4.73 -15.93
C MET A 87 7.51 4.26 -15.96
N LYS A 88 8.46 5.16 -15.67
CA LYS A 88 9.91 4.85 -15.73
C LYS A 88 10.41 3.97 -14.58
N TRP A 89 9.71 3.98 -13.44
CA TRP A 89 10.20 3.40 -12.18
C TRP A 89 9.40 2.18 -11.70
N VAL A 90 8.75 1.45 -12.61
CA VAL A 90 7.87 0.29 -12.28
C VAL A 90 8.58 -0.76 -11.43
N TRP A 91 9.86 -1.01 -11.69
CA TRP A 91 10.65 -1.98 -10.93
C TRP A 91 10.95 -1.57 -9.48
N LEU A 92 10.98 -0.28 -9.16
CA LEU A 92 11.08 0.18 -7.76
C LEU A 92 9.83 -0.23 -6.97
N TYR A 93 8.65 -0.13 -7.57
CA TYR A 93 7.41 -0.59 -6.94
C TYR A 93 7.38 -2.11 -6.78
N ILE A 94 7.83 -2.86 -7.80
CA ILE A 94 7.90 -4.33 -7.74
C ILE A 94 8.88 -4.79 -6.66
N GLY A 95 10.06 -4.18 -6.57
CA GLY A 95 11.02 -4.46 -5.49
C GLY A 95 10.45 -4.13 -4.11
N GLY A 96 9.68 -3.04 -4.01
CA GLY A 96 9.00 -2.63 -2.77
C GLY A 96 7.95 -3.62 -2.28
N PHE A 97 7.30 -4.39 -3.16
CA PHE A 97 6.28 -5.37 -2.72
C PHE A 97 6.84 -6.49 -1.86
N PHE A 98 8.11 -6.89 -2.06
CA PHE A 98 8.74 -7.93 -1.23
C PHE A 98 9.04 -7.48 0.20
N VAL A 99 9.06 -6.17 0.44
CA VAL A 99 9.42 -5.58 1.75
C VAL A 99 8.20 -4.98 2.43
N ALA A 100 7.32 -4.32 1.67
CA ALA A 100 6.19 -3.59 2.20
C ALA A 100 5.06 -3.50 1.16
N VAL A 101 4.47 -4.65 0.79
CA VAL A 101 3.36 -4.71 -0.19
C VAL A 101 2.24 -3.73 0.14
N SER A 102 1.88 -3.62 1.43
CA SER A 102 0.83 -2.75 1.94
C SER A 102 1.14 -1.25 1.82
N VAL A 103 2.39 -0.85 1.57
CA VAL A 103 2.83 0.54 1.37
C VAL A 103 3.07 0.82 -0.12
N ALA A 104 3.78 -0.09 -0.78
CA ALA A 104 4.11 0.04 -2.19
C ALA A 104 2.85 0.04 -3.08
N PHE A 105 1.81 -0.71 -2.70
CA PHE A 105 0.60 -0.82 -3.51
C PHE A 105 -0.25 0.46 -3.50
N PRO A 106 -0.59 1.07 -2.35
CA PRO A 106 -1.27 2.36 -2.35
C PRO A 106 -0.45 3.47 -3.05
N LEU A 107 0.88 3.48 -2.92
CA LEU A 107 1.74 4.42 -3.66
C LEU A 107 1.64 4.22 -5.18
N PHE A 108 1.60 2.96 -5.62
CA PHE A 108 1.35 2.63 -7.02
C PHE A 108 -0.05 3.10 -7.47
N LEU A 109 -1.08 2.94 -6.64
CA LEU A 109 -2.43 3.44 -6.95
C LEU A 109 -2.47 4.97 -7.08
N ILE A 110 -1.73 5.71 -6.24
CA ILE A 110 -1.56 7.17 -6.39
C ILE A 110 -0.92 7.50 -7.74
N ALA A 111 0.20 6.86 -8.06
CA ALA A 111 0.90 7.09 -9.33
C ALA A 111 0.01 6.79 -10.54
N ARG A 112 -0.80 5.73 -10.45
CA ARG A 112 -1.79 5.34 -11.47
C ARG A 112 -2.90 6.38 -11.61
N GLU A 113 -3.48 6.81 -10.50
CA GLU A 113 -4.57 7.80 -10.50
C GLU A 113 -4.13 9.15 -11.09
N LEU A 114 -2.86 9.54 -10.89
CA LEU A 114 -2.27 10.73 -11.51
C LEU A 114 -2.14 10.61 -13.05
N HIS A 115 -1.99 9.39 -13.57
CA HIS A 115 -1.87 9.14 -15.02
C HIS A 115 -3.21 8.83 -15.70
N MET A 116 -4.25 8.48 -14.94
CA MET A 116 -5.60 8.29 -15.48
C MET A 116 -6.23 9.64 -15.85
N ARG A 117 -6.93 9.70 -16.98
CA ARG A 117 -7.64 10.91 -17.44
C ARG A 117 -9.15 10.88 -17.18
N ASP A 118 -9.65 9.75 -16.67
CA ASP A 118 -11.08 9.54 -16.46
C ASP A 118 -11.59 10.20 -15.18
N GLU A 119 -12.88 10.53 -15.19
CA GLU A 119 -13.55 11.17 -14.07
C GLU A 119 -13.64 10.18 -12.89
N PRO A 120 -13.30 10.61 -11.67
CA PRO A 120 -13.27 9.70 -10.52
C PRO A 120 -14.67 9.13 -10.27
N PRO A 121 -14.76 7.83 -9.92
CA PRO A 121 -16.04 7.18 -9.70
C PRO A 121 -16.81 7.89 -8.57
N ARG A 122 -18.10 8.16 -8.81
CA ARG A 122 -19.00 8.70 -7.78
C ARG A 122 -19.31 7.61 -6.76
N LEU A 123 -18.67 7.70 -5.60
CA LEU A 123 -18.95 6.83 -4.45
C LEU A 123 -20.33 7.14 -3.86
N ARG A 124 -21.13 6.10 -3.61
CA ARG A 124 -22.39 6.26 -2.87
C ARG A 124 -22.06 6.49 -1.40
N SER A 125 -22.89 7.26 -0.68
CA SER A 125 -22.66 7.54 0.74
C SER A 125 -22.56 6.26 1.60
N VAL A 126 -23.25 5.19 1.18
CA VAL A 126 -23.16 3.87 1.80
C VAL A 126 -21.76 3.26 1.64
N ASP A 127 -21.16 3.39 0.47
CA ASP A 127 -19.81 2.87 0.20
C ASP A 127 -18.78 3.62 1.06
N THR A 128 -18.93 4.94 1.20
CA THR A 128 -18.06 5.75 2.08
C THR A 128 -18.18 5.33 3.54
N LEU A 129 -19.39 5.07 4.03
CA LEU A 129 -19.60 4.61 5.40
C LEU A 129 -18.98 3.23 5.62
N LEU A 130 -19.18 2.29 4.71
CA LEU A 130 -18.61 0.94 4.79
C LEU A 130 -17.07 0.99 4.75
N LEU A 131 -16.48 1.83 3.91
CA LEU A 131 -15.03 2.03 3.86
C LEU A 131 -14.48 2.63 5.15
N ALA A 132 -15.18 3.60 5.74
CA ALA A 132 -14.76 4.22 7.00
C ALA A 132 -14.81 3.21 8.15
N LEU A 133 -15.87 2.39 8.23
CA LEU A 133 -15.99 1.33 9.22
C LEU A 133 -14.91 0.25 9.03
N MET A 134 -14.65 -0.14 7.79
CA MET A 134 -13.58 -1.10 7.47
C MET A 134 -12.21 -0.55 7.88
N ALA A 135 -11.92 0.71 7.56
CA ALA A 135 -10.67 1.37 7.95
C ALA A 135 -10.50 1.44 9.48
N ALA A 136 -11.57 1.79 10.20
CA ALA A 136 -11.57 1.80 11.66
C ALA A 136 -11.34 0.39 12.25
N GLY A 137 -11.99 -0.62 11.69
CA GLY A 137 -11.81 -2.02 12.09
C GLY A 137 -10.37 -2.51 11.86
N VAL A 138 -9.79 -2.19 10.71
CA VAL A 138 -8.38 -2.51 10.39
C VAL A 138 -7.45 -1.81 11.37
N ALA A 139 -7.63 -0.51 11.61
CA ALA A 139 -6.80 0.25 12.55
C ALA A 139 -6.90 -0.32 13.99
N GLY A 140 -8.12 -0.67 14.43
CA GLY A 140 -8.34 -1.28 15.74
C GLY A 140 -7.68 -2.66 15.86
N LEU A 141 -7.78 -3.50 14.83
CA LEU A 141 -7.14 -4.81 14.80
C LEU A 141 -5.61 -4.69 14.80
N THR A 142 -5.05 -3.76 14.03
CA THR A 142 -3.61 -3.47 14.03
C THR A 142 -3.13 -3.04 15.41
N ALA A 143 -3.84 -2.11 16.06
CA ALA A 143 -3.51 -1.67 17.41
C ALA A 143 -3.61 -2.80 18.44
N TRP A 144 -4.63 -3.68 18.31
CA TRP A 144 -4.76 -4.85 19.17
C TRP A 144 -3.59 -5.83 19.04
N ILE A 145 -3.16 -6.10 17.81
CA ILE A 145 -1.99 -6.97 17.54
C ILE A 145 -0.73 -6.36 18.16
N ASP A 146 -0.54 -5.05 18.06
CA ASP A 146 0.61 -4.33 18.61
C ASP A 146 0.63 -4.35 20.15
N ILE A 147 -0.54 -4.15 20.79
CA ILE A 147 -0.68 -4.16 22.26
C ILE A 147 -0.46 -5.56 22.84
N GLY A 148 -0.85 -6.61 22.11
CA GLY A 148 -0.74 -8.00 22.55
C GLY A 148 0.68 -8.57 22.58
N GLN A 149 1.71 -7.80 22.19
CA GLN A 149 3.12 -8.24 22.21
C GLN A 149 3.95 -7.67 23.39
N ASN A 150 3.34 -6.87 24.28
CA ASN A 150 3.94 -6.45 25.56
C ASN A 150 3.57 -7.41 26.71
#